data_AF-A0A8D0F4T4-F1
#
_entry.id   AF-A0A8D0F4T4-F1
#
_cell.length_a   1.000
_cell.length_b   1.000
_cell.length_c   1.000
_cell.angle_alpha   90.00
_cell.angle_beta   90.00
_cell.angle_gamma   90.00
#
_symmetry.space_group_name_H-M   'P 1'
#
loop_
_entity.id
_entity.type
_entity.pdbx_description
1 polymer ?
#
loop_
_entity_poly.entity_id
_entity_poly.type
_entity_poly.pdbx_seq_one_letter_code
_entity_poly.pdbx_strand_id
1 'polypeptide(L)'
;MVGREGVNVAASVSIHELAEYSLVEDVALHFTCLMDRLNEQRLFQPDLCDVDIVLVQHKSIFPAHKGVLAAYSQFFHSLFTQNKQLQRVELSLEALTSQGLQQILNFIYTSKLLVNSCNVQDVLNAAAVLQMNNIASSCQDLLDTRSLSLAADMALPAEK
;
A
#
# COMPACT_ATOMS: atom_id res chain seq x y z
N MET A 1 -5.68 22.27 -81.79
CA MET A 1 -5.43 20.83 -81.99
C MET A 1 -4.13 20.50 -81.27
N VAL A 2 -4.23 19.79 -80.13
CA VAL A 2 -3.81 18.38 -79.95
C VAL A 2 -2.27 18.27 -79.86
N GLY A 3 -1.64 17.69 -78.84
CA GLY A 3 -2.12 16.85 -77.75
C GLY A 3 -1.00 16.54 -76.74
N ARG A 4 -1.40 15.86 -75.66
CA ARG A 4 -0.65 15.32 -74.49
C ARG A 4 0.51 14.38 -74.94
N GLU A 5 1.51 13.97 -74.17
CA GLU A 5 1.59 13.44 -72.79
C GLU A 5 3.03 13.53 -72.25
N GLY A 6 3.20 13.50 -70.91
CA GLY A 6 4.48 13.30 -70.25
C GLY A 6 4.34 13.38 -68.72
N VAL A 7 4.48 12.24 -68.06
CA VAL A 7 4.12 11.93 -66.67
C VAL A 7 5.19 12.38 -65.65
N ASN A 8 4.71 13.00 -64.55
CA ASN A 8 5.12 12.96 -63.12
C ASN A 8 6.58 12.62 -62.71
N VAL A 9 7.16 13.42 -61.80
CA VAL A 9 7.61 12.93 -60.48
C VAL A 9 7.73 14.11 -59.51
N ALA A 10 7.04 13.98 -58.38
CA ALA A 10 7.05 14.89 -57.25
C ALA A 10 8.45 14.99 -56.61
N ALA A 11 8.98 16.21 -56.47
CA ALA A 11 10.13 16.46 -55.61
C ALA A 11 9.67 16.66 -54.16
N SER A 12 9.63 15.54 -53.45
CA SER A 12 9.80 15.34 -52.01
C SER A 12 9.89 16.59 -51.12
N VAL A 13 8.81 16.88 -50.39
CA VAL A 13 8.90 17.53 -49.08
C VAL A 13 9.07 16.40 -48.06
N SER A 14 10.31 16.03 -47.75
CA SER A 14 10.59 15.08 -46.67
C SER A 14 10.72 15.87 -45.37
N ILE A 15 9.58 15.99 -44.70
CA ILE A 15 9.47 16.43 -43.31
C ILE A 15 10.28 15.45 -42.47
N HIS A 16 11.25 15.94 -41.71
CA HIS A 16 12.00 15.13 -40.76
C HIS A 16 11.00 14.58 -39.74
N GLU A 17 10.69 13.29 -39.86
CA GLU A 17 9.84 12.54 -38.97
C GLU A 17 10.48 12.57 -37.58
N LEU A 18 9.93 13.39 -36.68
CA LEU A 18 10.31 13.37 -35.26
C LEU A 18 9.85 12.02 -34.71
N ALA A 19 10.75 11.05 -34.69
CA ALA A 19 10.48 9.74 -34.11
C ALA A 19 10.07 9.93 -32.63
N GLU A 20 8.79 9.74 -32.33
CA GLU A 20 8.32 9.63 -30.96
C GLU A 20 8.74 8.26 -30.43
N TYR A 21 9.79 8.25 -29.61
CA TYR A 21 10.16 7.05 -28.86
C TYR A 21 9.23 6.91 -27.65
N SER A 22 8.27 5.98 -27.75
CA SER A 22 7.44 5.56 -26.61
C SER A 22 8.07 4.34 -25.94
N LEU A 23 8.61 4.53 -24.73
CA LEU A 23 8.97 3.41 -23.86
C LEU A 23 7.69 2.89 -23.20
N VAL A 24 7.24 1.71 -23.62
CA VAL A 24 6.10 1.02 -22.99
C VAL A 24 6.68 0.00 -22.02
N GLU A 25 6.73 0.36 -20.73
CA GLU A 25 6.99 -0.61 -19.67
C GLU A 25 5.72 -1.43 -19.39
N ASP A 26 5.90 -2.69 -19.01
CA ASP A 26 4.80 -3.47 -18.46
C ASP A 26 4.29 -2.78 -17.19
N VAL A 27 3.01 -2.42 -17.19
CA VAL A 27 2.39 -1.62 -16.12
C VAL A 27 2.52 -2.32 -14.76
N ALA A 28 2.38 -3.64 -14.71
CA ALA A 28 2.49 -4.38 -13.46
C ALA A 28 3.93 -4.41 -12.93
N LEU A 29 4.92 -4.58 -13.81
CA LEU A 29 6.34 -4.47 -13.45
C LEU A 29 6.69 -3.06 -12.97
N HIS A 30 6.20 -2.03 -13.66
CA HIS A 30 6.45 -0.63 -13.29
C HIS A 30 5.99 -0.35 -11.85
N PHE A 31 4.74 -0.71 -11.51
CA PHE A 31 4.21 -0.50 -10.16
C PHE A 31 4.94 -1.35 -9.11
N THR A 32 5.29 -2.58 -9.44
CA THR A 32 6.05 -3.45 -8.52
C THR A 32 7.40 -2.84 -8.19
N CYS A 33 8.17 -2.44 -9.21
CA CYS A 33 9.47 -1.81 -9.01
C CYS A 33 9.38 -0.47 -8.25
N LEU A 34 8.35 0.34 -8.54
CA LEU A 34 8.13 1.60 -7.82
C LEU A 34 7.84 1.35 -6.33
N MET A 35 6.93 0.44 -6.02
CA MET A 35 6.56 0.13 -4.64
C MET A 35 7.70 -0.54 -3.87
N ASP A 36 8.48 -1.40 -4.52
CA ASP A 36 9.69 -1.98 -3.93
C ASP A 36 10.70 -0.90 -3.55
N ARG A 37 10.95 0.08 -4.44
CA ARG A 37 11.85 1.21 -4.15
C ARG A 37 11.32 2.11 -3.02
N LEU A 38 10.02 2.40 -2.99
CA LEU A 38 9.40 3.16 -1.88
C LEU A 38 9.52 2.39 -0.56
N ASN A 39 9.43 1.06 -0.59
CA ASN A 39 9.63 0.23 0.59
C ASN A 39 11.09 0.22 1.05
N GLU A 40 12.05 0.16 0.13
CA GLU A 40 13.49 0.30 0.43
C GLU A 40 13.81 1.65 1.05
N GLN A 41 13.24 2.74 0.52
CA GLN A 41 13.39 4.08 1.10
C GLN A 41 12.90 4.11 2.54
N ARG A 42 11.69 3.58 2.77
CA ARG A 42 11.09 3.48 4.10
C ARG A 42 11.96 2.73 5.11
N LEU A 43 12.59 1.64 4.69
CA LEU A 43 13.34 0.75 5.58
C LEU A 43 14.79 1.17 5.79
N PHE A 44 15.43 1.77 4.79
CA PHE A 44 16.88 1.97 4.77
C PHE A 44 17.32 3.41 4.48
N GLN A 45 16.41 4.30 4.07
CA GLN A 45 16.72 5.69 3.71
C GLN A 45 15.68 6.64 4.33
N PRO A 46 15.62 6.72 5.69
CA PRO A 46 14.59 7.50 6.39
C PRO A 46 14.59 8.99 6.05
N ASP A 47 15.71 9.55 5.57
CA ASP A 47 15.80 10.94 5.10
C ASP A 47 14.95 11.23 3.85
N LEU A 48 14.48 10.19 3.15
CA LEU A 48 13.56 10.30 2.02
C LEU A 48 12.08 10.15 2.43
N CYS A 49 11.82 9.82 3.70
CA CYS A 49 10.48 9.82 4.28
C CYS A 49 10.12 11.23 4.79
N ASP A 50 8.85 11.60 4.70
CA ASP A 50 8.33 12.93 5.06
C ASP A 50 7.37 12.90 6.26
N VAL A 51 7.30 11.76 6.95
CA VAL A 51 6.59 11.60 8.23
C VAL A 51 7.14 10.44 9.06
N ASP A 52 7.20 10.65 10.37
CA ASP A 52 7.42 9.60 11.36
C ASP A 52 6.11 9.21 12.06
N ILE A 53 5.74 7.93 12.02
CA ILE A 53 4.66 7.38 12.88
C ILE A 53 5.29 6.89 14.17
N VAL A 54 4.83 7.41 15.31
CA VAL A 54 5.42 7.14 16.62
C VAL A 54 4.39 6.45 17.50
N LEU A 55 4.69 5.21 17.90
CA LEU A 55 3.92 4.54 18.95
C LEU A 55 4.50 4.91 20.31
N VAL A 56 3.88 5.88 20.97
CA VAL A 56 4.42 6.50 22.19
C VAL A 56 4.68 5.47 23.27
N GLN A 57 3.76 4.51 23.44
CA GLN A 57 3.86 3.49 24.47
C GLN A 57 4.91 2.41 24.18
N HIS A 58 5.11 2.10 22.90
CA HIS A 58 6.10 1.12 22.46
C HIS A 58 7.48 1.73 22.19
N LYS A 59 7.61 3.07 22.29
CA LYS A 59 8.82 3.83 21.97
C LYS A 59 9.40 3.47 20.60
N SER A 60 8.53 3.15 19.64
CA SER A 60 8.90 2.78 18.28
C SER A 60 8.56 3.91 17.31
N ILE A 61 9.42 4.07 16.31
CA ILE A 61 9.32 5.08 15.27
C ILE A 61 9.33 4.36 13.92
N PHE A 62 8.41 4.73 13.06
CA PHE A 62 8.26 4.18 11.71
C PHE A 62 8.28 5.33 10.71
N PRO A 63 9.43 5.56 10.04
CA PRO A 63 9.50 6.45 8.90
C PRO A 63 8.55 5.99 7.80
N ALA A 64 7.90 6.92 7.11
CA ALA A 64 7.00 6.63 6.00
C ALA A 64 6.82 7.84 5.07
N HIS A 65 6.15 7.58 3.93
CA HIS A 65 5.74 8.61 2.97
C HIS A 65 4.26 8.94 3.15
N LYS A 66 3.93 10.22 3.40
CA LYS A 66 2.55 10.72 3.54
C LYS A 66 1.67 10.34 2.36
N GLY A 67 2.19 10.51 1.15
CA GLY A 67 1.45 10.22 -0.08
C GLY A 67 1.04 8.75 -0.18
N VAL A 68 1.96 7.83 0.15
CA VAL A 68 1.70 6.38 0.13
C VAL A 68 0.68 6.01 1.21
N LEU A 69 0.84 6.53 2.43
CA LEU A 69 -0.10 6.30 3.53
C LEU A 69 -1.51 6.83 3.21
N ALA A 70 -1.60 8.06 2.70
CA ALA A 70 -2.88 8.69 2.34
C ALA A 70 -3.59 8.00 1.18
N ALA A 71 -2.86 7.35 0.27
CA ALA A 71 -3.45 6.59 -0.82
C ALA A 71 -4.17 5.30 -0.33
N TYR A 72 -3.72 4.72 0.79
CA TYR A 72 -4.23 3.45 1.31
C TYR A 72 -5.11 3.56 2.56
N SER A 73 -5.07 4.70 3.27
CA SER A 73 -5.79 4.87 4.53
C SER A 73 -6.52 6.22 4.58
N GLN A 74 -7.83 6.16 4.75
CA GLN A 74 -8.67 7.34 4.92
C GLN A 74 -8.29 8.16 6.17
N PHE A 75 -7.83 7.49 7.22
CA PHE A 75 -7.30 8.13 8.42
C PHE A 75 -6.12 9.04 8.08
N PHE A 76 -5.09 8.49 7.41
CA PHE A 76 -3.91 9.26 7.01
C PHE A 76 -4.23 10.32 5.96
N HIS A 77 -5.12 10.02 5.01
CA HIS A 77 -5.60 11.00 4.04
C HIS A 77 -6.20 12.23 4.71
N SER A 78 -7.12 12.02 5.65
CA SER A 78 -7.80 13.09 6.38
C SER A 78 -6.80 13.87 7.25
N LEU A 79 -5.92 13.16 7.96
CA LEU A 79 -4.91 13.74 8.84
C LEU A 79 -3.94 14.67 8.10
N PHE A 80 -3.37 14.20 6.98
CA PHE A 80 -2.38 14.96 6.21
C PHE A 80 -3.00 16.08 5.37
N THR A 81 -4.28 15.94 4.98
CA THR A 81 -5.01 17.03 4.32
C THR A 81 -5.25 18.20 5.27
N GLN A 82 -5.60 17.91 6.54
CA GLN A 82 -5.81 18.92 7.57
C GLN A 82 -4.48 19.54 8.04
N ASN A 83 -3.42 18.74 8.13
CA ASN A 83 -2.13 19.16 8.67
C ASN A 83 -0.96 18.84 7.70
N LYS A 84 -0.83 19.62 6.63
CA LYS A 84 0.16 19.38 5.56
C LYS A 84 1.62 19.39 6.04
N GLN A 85 1.93 20.23 7.03
CA GLN A 85 3.27 20.37 7.60
C GLN A 85 3.60 19.34 8.69
N LEU A 86 2.68 18.42 9.01
CA LEU A 86 2.85 17.45 10.09
C LEU A 86 3.96 16.45 9.74
N GLN A 87 5.11 16.52 10.41
CA GLN A 87 6.24 15.60 10.18
C GLN A 87 6.25 14.40 11.15
N ARG A 88 5.33 14.39 12.12
CA ARG A 88 5.27 13.38 13.19
C ARG A 88 3.84 13.09 13.57
N VAL A 89 3.46 11.81 13.58
CA VAL A 89 2.14 11.33 13.99
C VAL A 89 2.33 10.48 15.24
N GLU A 90 1.86 10.98 16.38
CA GLU A 90 1.93 10.23 17.64
C GLU A 90 0.64 9.47 17.87
N LEU A 91 0.76 8.14 18.00
CA LEU A 91 -0.34 7.24 18.32
C LEU A 91 -0.09 6.66 19.72
N SER A 92 -1.00 6.97 20.64
CA SER A 92 -0.88 6.61 22.07
C SER A 92 -1.89 5.57 22.53
N LEU A 93 -2.48 4.82 21.60
CA LEU A 93 -3.50 3.81 21.89
C LEU A 93 -2.86 2.51 22.37
N GLU A 94 -3.23 2.05 23.57
CA GLU A 94 -2.72 0.79 24.17
C GLU A 94 -2.93 -0.43 23.30
N ALA A 95 -4.03 -0.47 22.56
CA ALA A 95 -4.35 -1.56 21.67
C ALA A 95 -3.45 -1.62 20.40
N LEU A 96 -2.69 -0.56 20.10
CA LEU A 96 -1.88 -0.46 18.89
C LEU A 96 -0.43 -0.85 19.16
N THR A 97 -0.07 -2.07 18.76
CA THR A 97 1.27 -2.61 18.95
C THR A 97 2.18 -2.37 17.75
N SER A 98 3.50 -2.36 17.99
CA SER A 98 4.51 -2.31 16.92
C SER A 98 4.33 -3.43 15.90
N GLN A 99 3.93 -4.63 16.34
CA GLN A 99 3.71 -5.78 15.46
C GLN A 99 2.52 -5.53 14.52
N GLY A 100 1.39 -5.05 15.05
CA GLY A 100 0.21 -4.73 14.26
C GLY A 100 0.49 -3.63 13.24
N LEU A 101 1.09 -2.52 13.68
CA LEU A 101 1.42 -1.41 12.79
C LEU A 101 2.43 -1.82 11.70
N GLN A 102 3.45 -2.61 12.05
CA GLN A 102 4.42 -3.11 11.08
C GLN A 102 3.77 -3.95 9.99
N GLN A 103 2.80 -4.80 10.32
CA GLN A 103 2.06 -5.59 9.33
C GLN A 103 1.22 -4.71 8.40
N ILE A 104 0.56 -3.66 8.94
CA ILE A 104 -0.17 -2.70 8.11
C ILE A 104 0.77 -1.94 7.17
N LEU A 105 1.90 -1.45 7.66
CA LEU A 105 2.89 -0.77 6.82
C LEU A 105 3.47 -1.71 5.76
N ASN A 106 3.77 -2.96 6.11
CA ASN A 106 4.23 -3.95 5.14
C ASN A 106 3.16 -4.19 4.06
N PHE A 107 1.89 -4.30 4.43
CA PHE A 107 0.81 -4.45 3.47
C PHE A 107 0.70 -3.25 2.53
N ILE A 108 0.72 -2.01 3.06
CA ILE A 108 0.66 -0.79 2.25
C ILE A 108 1.79 -0.75 1.21
N TYR A 109 3.00 -1.16 1.57
CA TYR A 109 4.17 -1.05 0.71
C TYR A 109 4.45 -2.28 -0.17
N THR A 110 3.87 -3.45 0.14
CA THR A 110 4.20 -4.71 -0.56
C THR A 110 2.99 -5.50 -1.03
N SER A 111 1.77 -5.04 -0.72
CA SER A 111 0.51 -5.77 -0.88
C SER A 111 0.45 -7.13 -0.13
N LYS A 112 1.37 -7.39 0.80
CA LYS A 112 1.43 -8.64 1.57
C LYS A 112 1.11 -8.38 3.03
N LEU A 113 0.10 -9.08 3.54
CA LEU A 113 -0.29 -9.08 4.95
C LEU A 113 -0.11 -10.48 5.52
N LEU A 114 0.71 -10.63 6.57
CA LEU A 114 0.95 -11.92 7.20
C LEU A 114 0.20 -12.02 8.53
N VAL A 115 -0.92 -12.74 8.53
CA VAL A 115 -1.79 -12.91 9.69
C VAL A 115 -1.78 -14.36 10.18
N ASN A 116 -1.64 -14.56 11.49
CA ASN A 116 -1.65 -15.85 12.16
C ASN A 116 -2.30 -15.74 13.55
N SER A 117 -2.29 -16.82 14.34
CA SER A 117 -2.91 -16.86 15.67
C SER A 117 -2.27 -15.98 16.71
N CYS A 118 -0.99 -15.67 16.54
CA CYS A 118 -0.25 -14.84 17.49
C CYS A 118 -0.41 -13.35 17.22
N ASN A 119 -0.82 -12.93 16.01
CA ASN A 119 -0.83 -11.52 15.61
C ASN A 119 -2.17 -10.97 15.10
N VAL A 120 -3.19 -11.81 14.87
CA VAL A 120 -4.45 -11.36 14.27
C VAL A 120 -5.14 -10.24 15.06
N GLN A 121 -5.06 -10.27 16.40
CA GLN A 121 -5.64 -9.22 17.24
C GLN A 121 -4.88 -7.89 17.09
N ASP A 122 -3.55 -7.94 17.00
CA ASP A 122 -2.72 -6.74 16.78
C ASP A 122 -3.03 -6.09 15.43
N VAL A 123 -3.16 -6.92 14.39
CA VAL A 123 -3.47 -6.45 13.03
C VAL A 123 -4.88 -5.88 12.98
N LEU A 124 -5.86 -6.52 13.62
CA LEU A 124 -7.22 -6.01 13.76
C LEU A 124 -7.23 -4.63 14.41
N ASN A 125 -6.58 -4.48 15.56
CA ASN A 125 -6.53 -3.21 16.29
C ASN A 125 -5.88 -2.12 15.43
N ALA A 126 -4.78 -2.42 14.76
CA ALA A 126 -4.10 -1.48 13.86
C ALA A 126 -4.99 -1.08 12.67
N ALA A 127 -5.64 -2.04 12.02
CA ALA A 127 -6.55 -1.78 10.91
C ALA A 127 -7.74 -0.92 11.34
N ALA A 128 -8.32 -1.18 12.52
CA ALA A 128 -9.43 -0.39 13.05
C ALA A 128 -9.03 1.07 13.31
N VAL A 129 -7.90 1.29 13.98
CA VAL A 129 -7.37 2.64 14.26
C VAL A 129 -7.08 3.41 12.96
N LEU A 130 -6.50 2.72 11.98
CA LEU A 130 -6.12 3.32 10.69
C LEU A 130 -7.27 3.33 9.67
N GLN A 131 -8.49 3.00 10.09
CA GLN A 131 -9.72 2.99 9.29
C GLN A 131 -9.62 2.13 8.02
N MET A 132 -8.90 1.01 8.11
CA MET A 132 -8.75 0.01 7.05
C MET A 132 -9.80 -1.09 7.21
N ASN A 133 -11.07 -0.72 7.03
CA ASN A 133 -12.24 -1.56 7.39
C ASN A 133 -12.19 -2.96 6.77
N ASN A 134 -11.76 -3.10 5.50
CA ASN A 134 -11.67 -4.40 4.84
C ASN A 134 -10.71 -5.35 5.59
N ILE A 135 -9.55 -4.85 6.02
CA ILE A 135 -8.57 -5.64 6.77
C ILE A 135 -9.12 -5.97 8.17
N ALA A 136 -9.74 -4.99 8.83
CA ALA A 136 -10.34 -5.19 10.14
C ALA A 136 -11.44 -6.27 10.10
N SER A 137 -12.37 -6.20 9.16
CA SER A 137 -13.42 -7.21 8.98
C SER A 137 -12.83 -8.60 8.73
N SER A 138 -11.86 -8.74 7.82
CA SER A 138 -11.23 -10.04 7.57
C SER A 138 -10.50 -10.60 8.81
N CYS A 139 -9.88 -9.75 9.62
CA CYS A 139 -9.25 -10.21 10.87
C CYS A 139 -10.28 -10.62 11.92
N GLN A 140 -11.43 -9.95 11.98
CA GLN A 140 -12.54 -10.32 12.86
C GLN A 140 -13.13 -11.68 12.46
N ASP A 141 -13.37 -11.91 11.16
CA ASP A 141 -13.88 -13.20 10.66
C ASP A 141 -12.94 -14.36 11.00
N LEU A 142 -11.61 -14.14 10.92
CA LEU A 142 -10.60 -15.13 11.31
C LEU A 142 -10.61 -15.44 12.81
N LEU A 143 -10.90 -14.46 13.66
CA LEU A 143 -11.04 -14.65 15.10
C LEU A 143 -12.32 -15.43 15.42
N ASP A 144 -13.45 -15.03 14.84
CA ASP A 144 -14.75 -15.66 15.07
C ASP A 144 -14.75 -17.12 14.62
N THR A 145 -14.16 -17.42 13.46
CA THR A 145 -14.01 -18.80 12.96
C THR A 145 -13.23 -19.69 13.93
N ARG A 146 -12.21 -19.15 14.60
CA ARG A 146 -11.44 -19.91 15.60
C ARG A 146 -12.20 -20.09 16.91
N SER A 147 -12.96 -19.08 17.33
CA SER A 147 -13.83 -19.22 18.49
C SER A 147 -14.88 -20.31 18.26
N LEU A 148 -15.41 -20.41 17.04
CA LEU A 148 -16.32 -21.48 16.64
C LEU A 148 -15.64 -22.86 16.57
N SER A 149 -14.40 -22.96 16.08
CA SER A 149 -13.67 -24.24 16.06
C SER A 149 -13.37 -24.76 17.47
N LEU A 150 -12.93 -23.88 18.38
CA LEU A 150 -12.68 -24.23 19.78
C LEU A 150 -13.97 -24.63 20.50
N ALA A 151 -15.09 -23.96 20.23
CA ALA A 151 -16.39 -24.32 20.78
C ALA A 151 -16.87 -25.70 20.27
N ALA A 152 -16.61 -26.03 19.01
CA ALA A 152 -16.93 -27.33 18.43
C ALA A 152 -16.07 -28.46 19.02
N ASP A 153 -14.77 -28.22 19.22
CA ASP A 153 -13.87 -29.19 19.85
C ASP A 153 -14.25 -29.48 21.31
N MET A 154 -14.77 -28.48 22.03
CA MET A 154 -15.31 -28.64 23.38
C MET A 154 -16.70 -29.28 23.44
N ALA A 155 -17.42 -29.34 22.32
CA ALA A 155 -18.79 -29.86 22.23
C ALA A 155 -18.86 -31.36 21.87
N LEU A 156 -17.72 -32.04 21.65
CA LEU A 156 -17.68 -33.50 21.50
C LEU A 156 -17.89 -34.18 22.87
N PRO A 157 -19.00 -34.93 23.07
CA PRO A 157 -19.21 -35.67 24.30
C PRO A 157 -18.26 -36.87 24.37
N ALA A 158 -17.79 -37.15 25.59
CA ALA A 158 -17.23 -38.45 25.94
C ALA A 158 -18.30 -39.53 25.73
N GLU A 159 -18.28 -40.21 24.58
CA GLU A 159 -18.97 -41.48 24.41
C GLU A 159 -18.04 -42.65 24.71
N LYS A 160 -18.65 -43.63 25.37
CA LYS A 160 -18.13 -44.67 26.25
C LYS A 160 -17.42 -45.82 25.54
#